data_AF-A0A1H8WMP9-F1
#
_entry.id   AF-A0A1H8WMP9-F1
#
_cell.length_a   1.000
_cell.length_b   1.000
_cell.length_c   1.000
_cell.angle_alpha   90.00
_cell.angle_beta   90.00
_cell.angle_gamma   90.00
#
_symmetry.space_group_name_H-M   'P 1'
#
loop_
_entity.id
_entity.type
_entity.pdbx_description
1 polymer ?
#
loop_
_entity_poly.entity_id
_entity_poly.type
_entity_poly.pdbx_seq_one_letter_code
_entity_poly.pdbx_strand_id
1 'polypeptide(L)'
;MTGQRTPTVDRGEQAERELGRLLEVGPFAEALRAAIRARGLGLERIRYRLRGRGTSLSLATLSHWQSGRCRPERPESLQALRYLEEILRVPDGSLRRLLGPPRSRGQYHQPAPPLG
;
A
#
# COMPACT_ATOMS: atom_id res chain seq x y z
N MET A 1 11.59 -17.72 -36.16
CA MET A 1 10.35 -17.18 -35.57
C MET A 1 10.18 -17.72 -34.16
N THR A 2 10.63 -16.99 -33.12
CA THR A 2 10.05 -17.12 -31.76
C THR A 2 10.28 -15.80 -31.03
N GLY A 3 9.28 -14.92 -31.07
CA GLY A 3 9.29 -13.67 -30.33
C GLY A 3 9.00 -13.96 -28.86
N GLN A 4 10.04 -14.02 -28.03
CA GLN A 4 9.86 -13.95 -26.58
C GLN A 4 9.57 -12.49 -26.22
N ARG A 5 8.28 -12.14 -26.21
CA ARG A 5 7.82 -10.88 -25.62
C ARG A 5 8.08 -10.93 -24.12
N THR A 6 8.97 -10.05 -23.66
CA THR A 6 9.37 -9.87 -22.26
C THR A 6 8.15 -9.55 -21.37
N PRO A 7 7.78 -10.38 -20.38
CA PRO A 7 6.62 -10.13 -19.51
C PRO A 7 6.92 -9.15 -18.35
N THR A 8 8.03 -8.42 -18.38
CA THR A 8 8.42 -7.53 -17.26
C THR A 8 7.69 -6.19 -17.25
N VAL A 9 7.28 -5.69 -18.42
CA VAL A 9 6.59 -4.40 -18.54
C VAL A 9 5.13 -4.51 -18.10
N ASP A 10 4.48 -5.63 -18.47
CA ASP A 10 3.07 -5.91 -18.16
C ASP A 10 2.78 -5.96 -16.65
N ARG A 11 3.69 -6.51 -15.83
CA ARG A 11 3.49 -6.60 -14.38
C ARG A 11 3.42 -5.24 -13.70
N GLY A 12 4.20 -4.26 -14.17
CA GLY A 12 4.19 -2.89 -13.63
C GLY A 12 2.89 -2.18 -14.00
N GLU A 13 2.51 -2.25 -15.26
CA GLU A 13 1.27 -1.64 -15.78
C GLU A 13 0.02 -2.26 -15.15
N GLN A 14 -0.01 -3.58 -14.95
CA GLN A 14 -1.10 -4.25 -14.24
C GLN A 14 -1.16 -3.86 -12.77
N ALA A 15 -0.01 -3.71 -12.10
CA ALA A 15 0.02 -3.24 -10.72
C ALA A 15 -0.46 -1.79 -10.59
N GLU A 16 -0.15 -0.92 -11.55
CA GLU A 16 -0.65 0.46 -11.59
C GLU A 16 -2.16 0.53 -11.88
N ARG A 17 -2.69 -0.32 -12.77
CA ARG A 17 -4.14 -0.43 -13.02
C ARG A 17 -4.90 -0.96 -11.81
N GLU A 18 -4.39 -2.01 -11.18
CA GLU A 18 -4.98 -2.58 -9.96
C GLU A 18 -4.92 -1.58 -8.80
N LEU A 19 -3.80 -0.86 -8.66
CA LEU A 19 -3.68 0.23 -7.71
C LEU A 19 -4.76 1.29 -7.92
N GLY A 20 -4.99 1.74 -9.16
CA GLY A 20 -6.04 2.70 -9.48
C GLY A 20 -7.42 2.24 -8.99
N ARG A 21 -7.79 0.99 -9.28
CA ARG A 21 -9.05 0.39 -8.82
C ARG A 21 -9.14 0.31 -7.29
N LEU A 22 -8.05 -0.08 -6.62
CA LEU A 22 -7.99 -0.20 -5.17
C LEU A 22 -8.04 1.16 -4.46
N LEU A 23 -7.50 2.21 -5.07
CA LEU A 23 -7.60 3.58 -4.55
C LEU A 23 -9.03 4.14 -4.64
N GLU A 24 -9.85 3.64 -5.57
CA GLU A 24 -11.25 4.05 -5.74
C GLU A 24 -12.23 3.29 -4.85
N VAL A 25 -12.11 1.95 -4.80
CA VAL A 25 -13.10 1.08 -4.14
C VAL A 25 -12.49 0.04 -3.20
N GLY A 26 -11.17 -0.04 -3.13
CA GLY A 26 -10.44 -1.06 -2.39
C GLY A 26 -10.23 -0.72 -0.92
N PRO A 27 -9.92 -1.72 -0.09
CA PRO A 27 -9.54 -1.47 1.29
C PRO A 27 -8.16 -0.80 1.36
N PHE A 28 -7.98 0.12 2.30
CA PHE A 28 -6.71 0.83 2.55
C PHE A 28 -5.49 -0.11 2.62
N ALA A 29 -5.65 -1.25 3.29
CA ALA A 29 -4.61 -2.27 3.43
C ALA A 29 -4.11 -2.82 2.06
N GLU A 30 -5.03 -3.15 1.16
CA GLU A 30 -4.70 -3.66 -0.17
C GLU A 30 -4.17 -2.54 -1.07
N ALA A 31 -4.79 -1.36 -1.04
CA ALA A 31 -4.32 -0.19 -1.77
C ALA A 31 -2.86 0.17 -1.38
N LEU A 32 -2.54 0.11 -0.08
CA LEU A 32 -1.19 0.32 0.43
C LEU A 32 -0.23 -0.77 -0.08
N ARG A 33 -0.60 -2.04 0.00
CA ARG A 33 0.22 -3.15 -0.51
C ARG A 33 0.45 -3.03 -2.02
N ALA A 34 -0.57 -2.72 -2.79
CA ALA A 34 -0.50 -2.52 -4.23
C ALA A 34 0.41 -1.33 -4.58
N ALA A 35 0.30 -0.21 -3.87
CA ALA A 35 1.15 0.97 -4.10
C ALA A 35 2.62 0.67 -3.85
N ILE A 36 2.92 -0.06 -2.77
CA ILE A 36 4.28 -0.50 -2.43
C ILE A 36 4.83 -1.44 -3.51
N ARG A 37 4.03 -2.40 -3.98
CA ARG A 37 4.41 -3.35 -5.05
C ARG A 37 4.62 -2.65 -6.39
N ALA A 38 3.71 -1.76 -6.80
CA ALA A 38 3.81 -0.99 -8.03
C ALA A 38 5.08 -0.12 -8.06
N ARG A 39 5.54 0.35 -6.89
CA ARG A 39 6.79 1.12 -6.77
C ARG A 39 8.03 0.28 -6.53
N GLY A 40 7.90 -1.01 -6.24
CA GLY A 40 9.02 -1.88 -5.88
C GLY A 40 9.79 -1.40 -4.65
N LEU A 41 9.12 -0.70 -3.72
CA LEU A 41 9.75 -0.19 -2.51
C LEU A 41 9.57 -1.18 -1.35
N GLY A 42 10.62 -1.41 -0.57
CA GLY A 42 10.52 -2.13 0.71
C GLY A 42 9.99 -1.23 1.83
N LEU A 43 9.34 -1.84 2.83
CA LEU A 43 8.87 -1.14 4.03
C LEU A 43 9.99 -0.39 4.76
N GLU A 44 11.21 -0.93 4.76
CA GLU A 44 12.37 -0.28 5.37
C GLU A 44 12.77 1.01 4.64
N ARG A 45 12.73 1.01 3.31
CA ARG A 45 13.06 2.19 2.50
C ARG A 45 12.00 3.27 2.65
N ILE A 46 10.74 2.88 2.80
CA ILE A 46 9.63 3.77 3.15
C ILE A 46 9.87 4.40 4.52
N ARG A 47 10.13 3.59 5.55
CA ARG A 47 10.46 4.07 6.91
C ARG A 47 11.63 5.06 6.90
N TYR A 48 12.71 4.72 6.20
CA TYR A 48 13.89 5.59 6.11
C TYR A 48 13.54 6.96 5.53
N ARG A 49 12.75 7.00 4.45
CA ARG A 49 12.31 8.25 3.82
C ARG A 49 11.37 9.07 4.72
N LEU A 50 10.47 8.41 5.45
CA LEU A 50 9.58 9.08 6.41
C LEU A 50 10.36 9.70 7.56
N ARG A 51 11.35 8.97 8.09
CA ARG A 51 12.24 9.47 9.15
C ARG A 51 13.01 10.71 8.69
N GLY A 52 13.50 10.71 7.44
CA GLY A 52 14.16 11.87 6.83
C GLY A 52 13.27 13.11 6.69
N ARG A 53 11.93 12.96 6.74
CA ARG A 53 10.96 14.05 6.73
C ARG A 53 10.42 14.43 8.11
N GLY A 54 11.03 13.91 9.18
CA GLY A 54 10.65 14.21 10.56
C GLY A 54 9.47 13.39 11.08
N THR A 55 9.06 12.31 10.39
CA THR A 55 7.99 11.43 10.85
C THR A 55 8.50 10.03 11.16
N SER A 56 8.46 9.65 12.43
CA SER A 56 8.92 8.33 12.89
C SER A 56 7.76 7.32 12.86
N LEU A 57 7.64 6.57 11.77
CA LEU A 57 6.75 5.41 11.69
C LEU A 57 7.52 4.10 11.86
N SER A 58 7.05 3.24 12.75
CA SER A 58 7.61 1.91 12.98
C SER A 58 7.20 0.93 11.87
N LEU A 59 8.09 -0.01 11.53
CA LEU A 59 7.78 -1.13 10.63
C LEU A 59 6.56 -1.92 11.12
N ALA A 60 6.45 -2.12 12.43
CA ALA A 60 5.30 -2.76 13.05
C ALA A 60 4.00 -2.01 12.74
N THR A 61 4.00 -0.67 12.81
CA THR A 61 2.82 0.15 12.49
C THR A 61 2.43 0.00 11.02
N LEU A 62 3.40 0.09 10.10
CA LEU A 62 3.16 -0.13 8.67
C LEU A 62 2.61 -1.55 8.38
N SER A 63 3.14 -2.56 9.08
CA SER A 63 2.65 -3.95 8.95
C SER A 63 1.22 -4.12 9.47
N HIS A 64 0.88 -3.48 10.59
CA HIS A 64 -0.50 -3.46 11.11
C HIS A 64 -1.46 -2.73 10.16
N TRP A 65 -1.00 -1.67 9.49
CA TRP A 65 -1.75 -0.95 8.47
C TRP A 65 -2.02 -1.82 7.23
N GLN A 66 -1.02 -2.56 6.76
CA GLN A 66 -1.16 -3.53 5.67
C GLN A 66 -2.08 -4.70 6.03
N SER A 67 -2.20 -5.05 7.31
CA SER A 67 -3.10 -6.11 7.76
C SER A 67 -4.51 -5.62 8.05
N GLY A 68 -4.75 -4.31 7.98
CA GLY A 68 -6.02 -3.69 8.37
C GLY A 68 -6.31 -3.76 9.87
N ARG A 69 -5.33 -4.14 10.71
CA ARG A 69 -5.48 -4.27 12.17
C ARG A 69 -5.45 -2.93 12.89
N CYS A 70 -4.74 -1.94 12.35
CA CYS A 70 -4.73 -0.57 12.86
C CYS A 70 -4.91 0.41 11.70
N ARG A 71 -5.56 1.54 11.98
CA ARG A 71 -5.72 2.65 11.03
C ARG A 71 -4.99 3.89 11.53
N PRO A 72 -4.43 4.72 10.63
CA PRO A 72 -3.88 6.01 11.00
C PRO A 72 -4.99 6.98 11.41
N GLU A 73 -5.21 7.13 12.72
CA GLU A 73 -6.20 8.06 13.30
C GLU A 73 -5.53 9.29 13.95
N ARG A 74 -4.24 9.18 14.28
CA ARG A 74 -3.48 10.25 14.94
C ARG A 74 -2.98 11.28 13.91
N PRO A 75 -2.87 12.57 14.28
CA PRO A 75 -2.37 13.62 13.39
C PRO A 75 -0.96 13.31 12.84
N GLU A 76 -0.06 12.77 13.67
CA GLU A 76 1.27 12.34 13.24
C GLU A 76 1.21 11.21 12.19
N SER A 77 0.27 10.28 12.34
CA SER A 77 0.08 9.18 11.40
C SER A 77 -0.54 9.65 10.08
N LEU A 78 -1.44 10.65 10.13
CA LEU A 78 -2.00 11.29 8.94
C LEU A 78 -0.92 12.10 8.19
N GLN A 79 -0.03 12.77 8.91
CA GLN A 79 1.11 13.46 8.33
C GLN A 79 2.07 12.46 7.67
N ALA A 80 2.36 11.35 8.35
CA ALA A 80 3.15 10.26 7.79
C ALA A 80 2.52 9.68 6.52
N LEU A 81 1.20 9.52 6.53
CA LEU A 81 0.44 9.02 5.39
C LEU A 81 0.53 9.95 4.19
N ARG A 82 0.46 11.27 4.39
CA ARG A 82 0.65 12.24 3.31
C ARG A 82 2.03 12.09 2.65
N TYR A 83 3.09 11.96 3.45
CA TYR A 83 4.43 11.73 2.91
C TYR A 83 4.58 10.36 2.25
N LEU A 84 3.89 9.35 2.77
CA LEU A 84 3.83 8.02 2.18
C LEU A 84 3.19 8.08 0.78
N GLU A 85 2.09 8.82 0.63
CA GLU A 85 1.43 9.02 -0.67
C GLU A 85 2.38 9.64 -1.70
N GLU A 86 3.16 10.66 -1.30
CA GLU A 86 4.18 11.26 -2.17
C GLU A 86 5.32 10.30 -2.52
N ILE A 87 5.82 9.54 -1.54
CA ILE A 87 6.89 8.54 -1.77
C ILE A 87 6.40 7.45 -2.73
N LEU A 88 5.14 7.04 -2.59
CA LEU A 88 4.51 6.05 -3.44
C LEU A 88 4.01 6.66 -4.77
N ARG A 89 4.14 7.98 -4.96
CA ARG A 89 3.61 8.73 -6.11
C ARG A 89 2.16 8.33 -6.42
N VAL A 90 1.33 8.29 -5.39
CA VAL A 90 -0.13 8.20 -5.51
C VAL A 90 -0.73 9.59 -5.28
N PRO A 91 -1.92 9.88 -5.79
CA PRO A 91 -2.53 11.19 -5.59
C PRO A 91 -2.77 11.44 -4.11
N ASP A 92 -2.50 12.67 -3.67
CA ASP A 92 -2.65 13.05 -2.27
C ASP A 92 -4.08 12.85 -1.77
N GLY A 93 -4.19 12.33 -0.55
CA GLY A 93 -5.46 12.02 0.05
C GLY A 93 -6.18 10.81 -0.55
N SER A 94 -5.63 10.10 -1.54
CA SER A 94 -6.27 8.89 -2.08
C SER A 94 -6.35 7.78 -1.03
N LEU A 95 -5.24 7.49 -0.35
CA LEU A 95 -5.23 6.54 0.76
C LEU A 95 -5.97 7.11 1.96
N ARG A 96 -5.89 8.43 2.19
CA ARG A 96 -6.62 9.10 3.29
C ARG A 96 -8.14 9.00 3.14
N ARG A 97 -8.66 9.07 1.91
CA ARG A 97 -10.09 8.88 1.60
C ARG A 97 -10.59 7.49 1.97
N LEU A 98 -9.74 6.46 1.80
CA LEU A 98 -10.05 5.07 2.20
C LEU A 98 -10.14 4.87 3.72
N LEU A 99 -9.70 5.85 4.52
CA LEU A 99 -9.84 5.85 5.98
C LEU A 99 -11.18 6.40 6.46
N GLY A 100 -11.96 7.04 5.57
CA GLY A 100 -13.35 7.46 5.83
C GLY A 100 -14.24 6.27 6.23
N PRO A 101 -15.47 6.52 6.75
CA PRO A 101 -16.21 5.55 7.54
C PRO A 101 -16.24 4.17 6.87
N PRO A 102 -15.86 3.11 7.61
CA PRO A 102 -15.55 1.80 7.06
C PRO A 102 -16.75 1.27 6.30
N ARG A 103 -16.67 1.19 4.97
CA ARG A 103 -17.42 0.14 4.28
C ARG A 103 -16.69 -1.17 4.55
N SER A 104 -17.09 -1.78 5.67
CA SER A 104 -16.93 -3.20 5.94
C SER A 104 -17.35 -3.97 4.70
N ARG A 105 -16.44 -4.74 4.11
CA ARG A 105 -16.77 -6.07 3.59
C ARG A 105 -15.50 -6.88 3.41
N GLY A 106 -15.51 -8.03 4.07
CA GLY A 106 -14.36 -8.85 4.35
C GLY A 106 -13.58 -9.26 3.11
N GLN A 107 -12.28 -9.44 3.34
CA GLN A 107 -11.52 -10.62 2.94
C GLN A 107 -10.07 -10.38 3.34
N TYR A 108 -9.76 -10.60 4.61
CA TYR A 108 -8.39 -10.95 4.97
C TYR A 108 -8.23 -12.40 4.53
N HIS A 109 -7.74 -12.59 3.31
CA HIS A 109 -7.24 -13.88 2.87
C HIS A 109 -6.12 -14.28 3.83
N GLN A 110 -6.43 -15.18 4.77
CA GLN A 110 -5.40 -15.92 5.48
C GLN A 110 -4.73 -16.87 4.46
N PRO A 111 -3.40 -17.00 4.46
CA PRO A 111 -2.76 -18.05 3.69
C PRO A 111 -3.17 -19.40 4.27
N ALA A 112 -3.72 -20.30 3.45
CA ALA A 112 -3.87 -21.70 3.84
C ALA A 112 -2.54 -22.41 3.58
N PRO A 113 -1.84 -22.97 4.60
CA PRO A 113 -0.85 -24.00 4.37
C PRO A 113 -1.58 -25.35 4.18
N PRO A 114 -1.45 -26.05 3.04
CA PRO A 114 -1.70 -27.48 3.04
C PRO A 114 -0.48 -28.18 3.65
N LEU A 115 -0.75 -28.84 4.78
CA LEU A 115 0.05 -29.91 5.35
C LEU A 115 0.29 -30.98 4.27
N GLY A 116 1.55 -31.40 4.09
CA GLY A 116 1.96 -32.50 3.22
C GLY A 116 3.38 -32.90 3.57
#